data_AF-A0A439P2B4-F1
#
_entry.id   AF-A0A439P2B4-F1
#
_cell.length_a   1.000
_cell.length_b   1.000
_cell.length_c   1.000
_cell.angle_alpha   90.00
_cell.angle_beta   90.00
_cell.angle_gamma   90.00
#
_symmetry.space_group_name_H-M   'P 1'
#
loop_
_entity.id
_entity.type
_entity.pdbx_description
1 polymer ?
#
loop_
_entity_poly.entity_id
_entity_poly.type
_entity_poly.pdbx_seq_one_letter_code
_entity_poly.pdbx_strand_id
1 'polypeptide(L)'
;MKAVLAAALVIVATPAYAQMSPAGCNALSDAASNAARNMDGVIKQLSGDAFRNAMPVMPTKAKAPAADVNDARIAAQMALQEYQHALQDFSRAISNCGN
;
A
#
# COMPACT_ATOMS: atom_id res chain seq x y z
N MET A 1 -4.97 -27.69 -41.17
CA MET A 1 -4.94 -26.90 -39.91
C MET A 1 -4.12 -25.61 -40.08
N LYS A 2 -4.65 -24.60 -40.80
CA LYS A 2 -4.04 -23.25 -40.83
C LYS A 2 -5.08 -22.11 -40.89
N ALA A 3 -6.35 -22.39 -41.20
CA ALA A 3 -7.38 -21.36 -41.31
C ALA A 3 -8.17 -21.08 -40.01
N VAL A 4 -8.01 -21.89 -38.96
CA VAL A 4 -8.78 -21.75 -37.70
C VAL A 4 -8.11 -20.81 -36.69
N LEU A 5 -6.82 -20.47 -36.89
CA LEU A 5 -6.05 -19.64 -35.96
C LEU A 5 -6.19 -18.12 -36.22
N ALA A 6 -6.83 -17.69 -37.31
CA ALA A 6 -6.97 -16.27 -37.65
C ALA A 6 -8.27 -15.63 -37.11
N ALA A 7 -9.27 -16.43 -36.70
CA ALA A 7 -10.57 -15.92 -36.24
C ALA A 7 -10.62 -15.62 -34.73
N ALA A 8 -9.64 -16.06 -33.94
CA ALA A 8 -9.58 -15.82 -32.50
C ALA A 8 -8.88 -14.50 -32.11
N LEU A 9 -8.32 -13.77 -33.08
CA LEU A 9 -7.46 -12.60 -32.85
C LEU A 9 -8.14 -11.25 -33.14
N VAL A 10 -9.43 -11.22 -33.49
CA VAL A 10 -10.13 -10.00 -33.96
C VAL A 10 -11.39 -9.65 -33.13
N ILE A 11 -11.53 -10.20 -31.92
CA ILE A 11 -12.63 -9.89 -31.00
C ILE A 11 -11.99 -9.92 -29.60
N VAL A 12 -11.54 -8.87 -28.94
CA VAL A 12 -12.06 -7.52 -28.79
C VAL A 12 -10.86 -6.62 -28.48
N ALA A 13 -10.40 -5.83 -29.45
CA ALA A 13 -9.48 -4.72 -29.18
C ALA A 13 -10.25 -3.48 -28.69
N THR A 14 -11.23 -3.67 -27.79
CA THR A 14 -11.64 -2.56 -26.95
C THR A 14 -10.60 -2.51 -25.85
N PRO A 15 -9.72 -1.50 -25.79
CA PRO A 15 -9.31 -1.08 -24.47
C PRO A 15 -10.62 -0.88 -23.72
N ALA A 16 -10.87 -1.70 -22.71
CA ALA A 16 -11.89 -1.41 -21.74
C ALA A 16 -11.37 -0.19 -20.97
N TYR A 17 -11.36 0.97 -21.62
CA TYR A 17 -11.74 2.21 -20.98
C TYR A 17 -13.21 1.99 -20.60
N ALA A 18 -13.45 1.15 -19.58
CA ALA A 18 -14.46 1.52 -18.62
C ALA A 18 -13.96 2.87 -18.10
N GLN A 19 -14.34 3.95 -18.80
CA GLN A 19 -14.03 5.30 -18.37
C GLN A 19 -14.68 5.39 -17.01
N MET A 20 -13.84 5.33 -15.99
CA MET A 20 -14.29 5.37 -14.62
C MET A 20 -15.12 6.63 -14.49
N SER A 21 -16.39 6.50 -14.09
CA SER A 21 -17.26 7.66 -13.98
C SER A 21 -16.65 8.64 -12.98
N PRO A 22 -16.95 9.95 -13.08
CA PRO A 22 -16.45 10.92 -12.09
C PRO A 22 -16.77 10.51 -10.65
N ALA A 23 -17.96 9.92 -10.43
CA ALA A 23 -18.35 9.36 -9.15
C ALA A 23 -17.46 8.17 -8.72
N GLY A 24 -17.10 7.27 -9.64
CA GLY A 24 -16.17 6.17 -9.40
C GLY A 24 -14.75 6.64 -9.10
N CYS A 25 -14.24 7.64 -9.83
CA CYS A 25 -12.96 8.29 -9.57
C CYS A 25 -12.89 8.86 -8.15
N ASN A 26 -13.93 9.61 -7.76
CA ASN A 26 -13.96 10.26 -6.46
C ASN A 26 -14.12 9.23 -5.33
N ALA A 27 -14.96 8.20 -5.50
CA ALA A 27 -15.08 7.13 -4.51
C ALA A 27 -13.76 6.36 -4.30
N LEU A 28 -13.01 6.09 -5.37
CA LEU A 28 -11.73 5.39 -5.29
C LEU A 28 -10.64 6.29 -4.69
N SER A 29 -10.62 7.58 -5.04
CA SER A 29 -9.75 8.58 -4.40
C SER A 29 -10.01 8.65 -2.89
N ASP A 30 -11.27 8.73 -2.48
CA ASP A 30 -11.65 8.81 -1.07
C ASP A 30 -11.26 7.52 -0.32
N ALA A 31 -11.48 6.36 -0.93
CA ALA A 31 -11.06 5.08 -0.35
C ALA A 31 -9.54 5.02 -0.14
N ALA A 32 -8.75 5.45 -1.12
CA ALA A 32 -7.29 5.49 -1.01
C ALA A 32 -6.81 6.50 0.05
N SER A 33 -7.41 7.68 0.10
CA SER A 33 -7.12 8.70 1.14
C SER A 33 -7.47 8.20 2.55
N ASN A 34 -8.61 7.52 2.69
CA ASN A 34 -9.04 6.90 3.95
C ASN A 34 -8.08 5.77 4.37
N ALA A 35 -7.68 4.91 3.44
CA ALA A 35 -6.71 3.87 3.70
C ALA A 35 -5.37 4.47 4.16
N ALA A 36 -4.85 5.49 3.47
CA ALA A 36 -3.62 6.18 3.86
C ALA A 36 -3.72 6.79 5.27
N ARG A 37 -4.87 7.38 5.64
CA ARG A 37 -5.12 7.91 6.98
C ARG A 37 -5.16 6.82 8.05
N ASN A 38 -5.80 5.69 7.78
CA ASN A 38 -5.86 4.57 8.72
C ASN A 38 -4.46 3.97 8.96
N MET A 39 -3.59 4.01 7.96
CA MET A 39 -2.20 3.53 8.09
C MET A 39 -1.35 4.40 9.01
N ASP A 40 -1.63 5.69 9.14
CA ASP A 40 -0.94 6.57 10.11
C ASP A 40 -1.06 6.05 11.54
N GLY A 41 -2.25 5.55 11.92
CA GLY A 41 -2.49 4.94 13.22
C GLY A 41 -1.64 3.68 13.46
N VAL A 42 -1.53 2.83 12.44
CA VAL A 42 -0.73 1.58 12.51
C VAL A 42 0.77 1.91 12.58
N ILE A 43 1.25 2.85 11.76
CA ILE A 43 2.65 3.30 11.74
C ILE A 43 3.03 3.87 13.12
N LYS A 44 2.15 4.66 13.76
CA LYS A 44 2.38 5.19 15.11
C LYS A 44 2.50 4.09 16.17
N GLN A 45 1.67 3.04 16.09
CA GLN A 45 1.78 1.89 17.00
C GLN A 45 3.11 1.14 16.85
N LEU A 46 3.72 1.22 15.67
CA LEU A 46 5.02 0.64 15.40
C LEU A 46 6.20 1.53 15.82
N SER A 47 6.02 2.73 16.41
CA SER A 47 7.14 3.62 16.78
C SER A 47 8.20 2.96 17.68
N GLY A 48 7.75 1.98 18.48
CA GLY A 48 8.63 1.11 19.25
C GLY A 48 9.37 1.79 20.40
N ASP A 49 8.95 2.99 20.82
CA ASP A 49 9.65 3.76 21.86
C ASP A 49 9.74 2.98 23.19
N ALA A 50 8.64 2.34 23.60
CA ALA A 50 8.63 1.46 24.76
C ALA A 50 9.61 0.28 24.62
N PHE A 51 9.71 -0.28 23.41
CA PHE A 51 10.60 -1.39 23.13
C PHE A 51 12.08 -0.96 23.14
N ARG A 52 12.41 0.16 22.48
CA ARG A 52 13.76 0.78 22.51
C ARG A 52 14.20 1.12 23.93
N ASN A 53 13.31 1.63 24.77
CA ASN A 53 13.61 1.98 26.15
C ASN A 53 13.81 0.75 27.04
N ALA A 54 13.18 -0.37 26.72
CA ALA A 54 13.32 -1.63 27.46
C ALA A 54 14.61 -2.39 27.11
N MET A 55 15.08 -2.33 25.85
CA MET A 55 16.24 -3.10 25.36
C MET A 55 17.51 -3.01 26.24
N PRO A 56 17.92 -1.84 26.78
CA PRO A 56 19.14 -1.74 27.59
C PRO A 56 19.11 -2.59 28.87
N VAL A 57 17.92 -2.69 29.49
CA VAL A 57 17.69 -3.39 30.75
C VAL A 57 17.23 -4.84 30.57
N MET A 58 17.06 -5.31 29.33
CA MET A 58 16.74 -6.70 29.05
C MET A 58 17.88 -7.64 29.48
N PRO A 59 17.57 -8.87 29.91
CA PRO A 59 18.57 -9.91 30.15
C PRO A 59 19.45 -10.13 28.91
N THR A 60 20.74 -10.40 29.09
CA THR A 60 21.70 -10.56 27.98
C THR A 60 21.24 -11.57 26.91
N LYS A 61 20.65 -12.69 27.34
CA LYS A 61 20.10 -13.73 26.43
C LYS A 61 18.93 -13.25 25.55
N ALA A 62 18.25 -12.17 25.94
CA ALA A 62 17.13 -11.60 25.21
C ALA A 62 17.54 -10.43 24.30
N LYS A 63 18.77 -9.89 24.44
CA LYS A 63 19.19 -8.71 23.68
C LYS A 63 19.31 -8.97 22.17
N ALA A 64 19.88 -10.11 21.79
CA ALA A 64 19.99 -10.49 20.38
C ALA A 64 18.61 -10.65 19.70
N PRO A 65 17.68 -11.50 20.20
CA PRO A 65 16.36 -11.60 19.59
C PRO A 65 15.55 -10.30 19.68
N ALA A 66 15.77 -9.47 20.71
CA ALA A 66 15.15 -8.16 20.78
C ALA A 66 15.66 -7.21 19.68
N ALA A 67 16.95 -7.25 19.35
CA ALA A 67 17.50 -6.48 18.23
C ALA A 67 16.85 -6.90 16.90
N ASP A 68 16.74 -8.22 16.65
CA ASP A 68 16.08 -8.74 15.44
C ASP A 68 14.61 -8.27 15.33
N VAL A 69 13.87 -8.29 16.43
CA VAL A 69 12.49 -7.78 16.48
C VAL A 69 12.43 -6.28 16.21
N ASN A 70 13.37 -5.51 16.77
CA ASN A 70 13.42 -4.07 16.52
C ASN A 70 13.73 -3.74 15.05
N ASP A 71 14.62 -4.50 14.42
CA ASP A 71 14.96 -4.31 13.01
C ASP A 71 13.79 -4.67 12.10
N ALA A 72 13.10 -5.79 12.38
CA ALA A 72 11.89 -6.17 11.66
C ALA A 72 10.77 -5.12 11.82
N ARG A 73 10.61 -4.54 13.02
CA ARG A 73 9.68 -3.44 13.28
C ARG A 73 10.02 -2.21 12.44
N ILE A 74 11.29 -1.81 12.39
CA ILE A 74 11.74 -0.65 11.60
C ILE A 74 11.47 -0.88 10.11
N ALA A 75 11.80 -2.07 9.59
CA ALA A 75 11.52 -2.45 8.20
C ALA A 75 10.02 -2.40 7.89
N ALA A 76 9.18 -2.93 8.76
CA ALA A 76 7.72 -2.87 8.60
C ALA A 76 7.21 -1.42 8.62
N GLN A 77 7.73 -0.58 9.52
CA GLN A 77 7.37 0.83 9.60
C GLN A 77 7.70 1.57 8.28
N MET A 78 8.89 1.36 7.71
CA MET A 78 9.29 1.97 6.44
C MET A 78 8.39 1.51 5.28
N ALA A 79 8.14 0.20 5.16
CA ALA A 79 7.28 -0.33 4.11
C ALA A 79 5.84 0.21 4.18
N LEU A 80 5.29 0.37 5.39
CA LEU A 80 3.97 0.97 5.59
C LEU A 80 3.94 2.46 5.23
N GLN A 81 5.02 3.21 5.52
CA GLN A 81 5.15 4.61 5.11
C GLN A 81 5.20 4.76 3.59
N GLU A 82 5.96 3.89 2.90
CA GLU A 82 6.01 3.88 1.43
C GLU A 82 4.64 3.58 0.82
N TYR A 83 3.94 2.57 1.36
CA TYR A 83 2.59 2.24 0.88
C TYR A 83 1.57 3.34 1.19
N GLN A 84 1.68 4.00 2.35
CA GLN A 84 0.87 5.17 2.67
C GLN A 84 1.09 6.30 1.65
N HIS A 85 2.34 6.62 1.31
CA HIS A 85 2.64 7.62 0.29
C HIS A 85 2.09 7.22 -1.08
N ALA A 86 2.25 5.96 -1.48
CA ALA A 86 1.70 5.45 -2.73
C ALA A 86 0.17 5.61 -2.81
N LEU A 87 -0.55 5.35 -1.71
CA LEU A 87 -2.00 5.58 -1.63
C LEU A 87 -2.37 7.06 -1.74
N GLN A 88 -1.58 7.96 -1.15
CA GLN A 88 -1.80 9.40 -1.25
C GLN A 88 -1.52 9.93 -2.66
N ASP A 89 -0.46 9.44 -3.31
CA ASP A 89 -0.14 9.75 -4.70
C ASP A 89 -1.25 9.24 -5.63
N PHE A 90 -1.67 8.00 -5.42
CA PHE A 90 -2.77 7.39 -6.17
C PHE A 90 -4.07 8.19 -6.03
N SER A 91 -4.49 8.50 -4.79
CA SER A 91 -5.67 9.33 -4.52
C SER A 91 -5.59 10.68 -5.24
N ARG A 92 -4.44 11.35 -5.19
CA ARG A 92 -4.24 12.62 -5.90
C ARG A 92 -4.32 12.47 -7.42
N ALA A 93 -3.75 11.42 -7.98
CA ALA A 93 -3.71 11.18 -9.42
C ALA A 93 -5.09 10.87 -10.01
N ILE A 94 -5.97 10.22 -9.25
CA ILE A 94 -7.30 9.81 -9.72
C ILE A 94 -8.42 10.74 -9.25
N SER A 95 -8.13 11.68 -8.35
CA SER A 95 -9.07 12.72 -7.95
C SER A 95 -9.55 13.45 -9.20
N ASN A 96 -10.87 13.48 -9.44
CA ASN A 96 -11.46 14.14 -10.59
C ASN A 96 -11.08 13.56 -11.97
N CYS A 97 -10.73 12.28 -12.08
CA CYS A 97 -10.31 11.68 -13.36
C CYS A 97 -11.37 11.55 -14.47
N GLY A 98 -12.52 12.19 -14.34
CA GLY A 98 -13.59 12.25 -15.34
C GLY A 98 -14.21 13.63 -15.54
N ASN A 99 -13.57 14.70 -15.05
CA ASN A 99 -13.97 16.08 -15.32
C ASN A 99 -13.57 16.54 -16.72
#